data_AF-A0A2M9ZQM8-F1
#
_entry.id   AF-A0A2M9ZQM8-F1
#
_cell.length_a   1.000
_cell.length_b   1.000
_cell.length_c   1.000
_cell.angle_alpha   90.00
_cell.angle_beta   90.00
_cell.angle_gamma   90.00
#
_symmetry.space_group_name_H-M   'P 1'
#
loop_
_entity.id
_entity.type
_entity.pdbx_description
1 polymer ?
#
loop_
_entity_poly.entity_id
_entity_poly.type
_entity_poly.pdbx_seq_one_letter_code
_entity_poly.pdbx_strand_id
1 'polypeptide(L)'
;MKLVLSKSFFFRISLFAFFALSVLVNCVRKIELPNPGIARSEGLLFFQTKPFTGILVSRLDAIRVIRETPYEKGILHGVEREIFENGNLSAERTYSQGWKTGVHRGWFPSGARRFHHEYKYNQYDGEAWEWYESGALYSYAKYKEGKPIGRKIWREDGTIYLNYIFPDGKAFGFPGAKLCRQVRGGKDGGTASL
;
A
#
# COMPACT_ATOMS: atom_id res chain seq x y z
N MET A 1 -54.46 -30.62 -51.45
CA MET A 1 -52.99 -30.54 -51.56
C MET A 1 -52.47 -29.67 -50.41
N LYS A 2 -51.76 -30.31 -49.47
CA LYS A 2 -50.93 -29.80 -48.34
C LYS A 2 -51.45 -28.65 -47.44
N LEU A 3 -51.75 -29.05 -46.20
CA LEU A 3 -51.64 -28.28 -44.96
C LEU A 3 -50.24 -27.64 -44.78
N VAL A 4 -50.18 -26.41 -44.27
CA VAL A 4 -49.14 -25.98 -43.31
C VAL A 4 -49.76 -24.99 -42.32
N LEU A 5 -50.03 -25.48 -41.11
CA LEU A 5 -50.26 -24.67 -39.91
C LEU A 5 -48.90 -24.23 -39.38
N SER A 6 -48.60 -22.94 -39.43
CA SER A 6 -47.41 -22.37 -38.81
C SER A 6 -47.68 -22.08 -37.33
N LYS A 7 -47.14 -22.94 -36.48
CA LYS A 7 -47.03 -22.76 -35.03
C LYS A 7 -46.01 -21.63 -34.76
N SER A 8 -46.41 -20.57 -34.07
CA SER A 8 -45.58 -19.87 -33.07
C SER A 8 -46.35 -18.65 -32.52
N PHE A 9 -47.44 -18.93 -31.84
CA PHE A 9 -48.00 -18.05 -30.81
C PHE A 9 -47.74 -18.81 -29.50
N PHE A 10 -47.41 -18.13 -28.40
CA PHE A 10 -46.86 -18.67 -27.14
C PHE A 10 -45.33 -18.85 -27.10
N PHE A 11 -44.61 -17.75 -26.88
CA PHE A 11 -43.60 -17.64 -25.82
C PHE A 11 -43.18 -16.17 -25.64
N ARG A 12 -44.10 -15.36 -25.09
CA ARG A 12 -43.78 -14.02 -24.58
C ARG A 12 -44.28 -13.94 -23.15
N ILE A 13 -43.57 -14.57 -22.23
CA ILE A 13 -43.51 -14.28 -20.79
C ILE A 13 -42.26 -15.02 -20.30
N SER A 14 -41.48 -14.40 -19.42
CA SER A 14 -40.31 -14.98 -18.72
C SER A 14 -38.94 -14.83 -19.42
N LEU A 15 -38.50 -13.59 -19.61
CA LEU A 15 -37.06 -13.29 -19.59
C LEU A 15 -36.72 -11.91 -19.00
N PHE A 16 -37.66 -11.32 -18.24
CA PHE A 16 -37.45 -10.07 -17.51
C PHE A 16 -37.47 -10.25 -15.98
N ALA A 17 -37.68 -11.47 -15.48
CA ALA A 17 -37.68 -11.77 -14.03
C ALA A 17 -36.41 -12.49 -13.54
N PHE A 18 -35.43 -12.75 -14.42
CA PHE A 18 -34.16 -13.41 -14.05
C PHE A 18 -32.94 -12.48 -14.13
N PHE A 19 -33.15 -11.19 -14.40
CA PHE A 19 -32.11 -10.16 -14.34
C PHE A 19 -32.33 -9.21 -13.15
N ALA A 20 -32.97 -9.71 -12.07
CA ALA A 20 -33.16 -8.99 -10.81
C ALA A 20 -32.42 -9.64 -9.64
N LEU A 21 -31.58 -10.66 -9.90
CA LEU A 21 -30.93 -11.46 -8.87
C LEU A 21 -29.44 -11.70 -9.17
N SER A 22 -28.61 -10.65 -9.29
CA SER A 22 -27.16 -10.85 -9.25
C SER A 22 -26.33 -9.68 -8.76
N VAL A 23 -26.88 -8.49 -8.54
CA VAL A 23 -26.15 -7.46 -7.81
C VAL A 23 -26.48 -7.57 -6.33
N LEU A 24 -25.99 -8.65 -5.71
CA LEU A 24 -25.65 -8.58 -4.30
C LEU A 24 -24.54 -7.52 -4.20
N VAL A 25 -24.94 -6.26 -4.04
CA VAL A 25 -24.03 -5.22 -3.58
C VAL A 25 -23.56 -5.69 -2.22
N ASN A 26 -22.43 -6.39 -2.19
CA ASN A 26 -21.70 -6.63 -0.95
C ASN A 26 -21.26 -5.26 -0.46
N CYS A 27 -22.16 -4.59 0.27
CA CYS A 27 -21.87 -3.33 0.91
C CYS A 27 -20.81 -3.62 1.96
N VAL A 28 -19.55 -3.34 1.63
CA VAL A 28 -18.43 -3.50 2.56
C VAL A 28 -18.64 -2.49 3.68
N ARG A 29 -18.85 -2.99 4.90
CA ARG A 29 -19.10 -2.16 6.07
C ARG A 29 -17.88 -1.25 6.34
N LYS A 30 -18.07 0.06 6.33
CA LYS A 30 -17.06 1.04 6.76
C LYS A 30 -17.37 1.53 8.17
N ILE A 31 -16.37 1.65 9.04
CA ILE A 31 -16.47 2.24 10.38
C ILE A 31 -15.37 3.27 10.56
N GLU A 32 -15.74 4.51 10.89
CA GLU A 32 -14.80 5.60 11.14
C GLU A 32 -14.35 5.63 12.60
N LEU A 33 -13.08 5.97 12.85
CA LEU A 33 -12.52 6.21 14.17
C LEU A 33 -12.54 7.71 14.52
N PRO A 34 -12.71 8.07 15.82
CA PRO A 34 -12.91 7.17 16.96
C PRO A 34 -14.32 6.56 17.00
N ASN A 35 -14.44 5.30 17.44
CA ASN A 35 -15.73 4.63 17.62
C ASN A 35 -15.71 3.75 18.88
N PRO A 36 -16.59 3.98 19.88
CA PRO A 36 -16.59 3.23 21.14
C PRO A 36 -17.00 1.76 20.98
N GLY A 37 -17.62 1.39 19.86
CA GLY A 37 -17.95 0.01 19.54
C GLY A 37 -16.77 -0.82 19.04
N ILE A 38 -15.63 -0.18 18.75
CA ILE A 38 -14.40 -0.85 18.34
C ILE A 38 -13.58 -1.25 19.57
N ALA A 39 -13.18 -2.52 19.63
CA ALA A 39 -12.29 -3.04 20.66
C ALA A 39 -11.19 -3.90 20.02
N ARG A 40 -10.03 -3.97 20.67
CA ARG A 40 -8.93 -4.88 20.29
C ARG A 40 -8.65 -5.84 21.44
N SER A 41 -8.61 -7.13 21.15
CA SER A 41 -8.26 -8.17 22.12
C SER A 41 -7.49 -9.27 21.42
N GLU A 42 -6.38 -9.72 22.01
CA GLU A 42 -5.56 -10.82 21.47
C GLU A 42 -5.13 -10.64 20.00
N GLY A 43 -4.89 -9.39 19.57
CA GLY A 43 -4.50 -9.07 18.19
C GLY A 43 -5.65 -9.06 17.18
N LEU A 44 -6.88 -9.40 17.61
CA LEU A 44 -8.09 -9.32 16.79
C LEU A 44 -8.83 -8.00 17.01
N LEU A 45 -9.46 -7.52 15.95
CA LEU A 45 -10.36 -6.36 15.96
C LEU A 45 -11.80 -6.81 16.10
N PHE A 46 -12.53 -6.21 17.04
CA PHE A 46 -13.94 -6.49 17.30
C PHE A 46 -14.77 -5.24 17.07
N PHE A 47 -16.01 -5.43 16.61
CA PHE A 47 -17.05 -4.41 16.61
C PHE A 47 -18.28 -4.97 17.32
N GLN A 48 -18.73 -4.29 18.40
CA GLN A 48 -19.85 -4.75 19.23
C GLN A 48 -19.70 -6.23 19.62
N THR A 49 -18.54 -6.59 20.19
CA THR A 49 -18.16 -7.93 20.66
C THR A 49 -18.00 -9.03 19.60
N LYS A 50 -18.26 -8.76 18.31
CA LYS A 50 -18.04 -9.72 17.21
C LYS A 50 -16.74 -9.41 16.46
N PRO A 51 -15.97 -10.40 15.98
CA PRO A 51 -14.82 -10.18 15.12
C PRO A 51 -15.22 -9.34 13.90
N PHE A 52 -14.49 -8.26 13.64
CA PHE A 52 -14.87 -7.26 12.65
C PHE A 52 -14.50 -7.71 11.23
N THR A 53 -15.48 -7.64 10.31
CA THR A 53 -15.25 -7.76 8.87
C THR A 53 -15.74 -6.49 8.19
N GLY A 54 -14.85 -5.81 7.46
CA GLY A 54 -15.13 -4.52 6.86
C GLY A 54 -13.89 -3.65 6.74
N ILE A 55 -14.08 -2.35 6.53
CA ILE A 55 -13.02 -1.36 6.44
C ILE A 55 -13.09 -0.45 7.66
N LEU A 56 -11.98 -0.35 8.37
CA LEU A 56 -11.78 0.64 9.42
C LEU A 56 -11.17 1.90 8.80
N VAL A 57 -11.83 3.04 8.95
CA VAL A 57 -11.40 4.33 8.42
C VAL A 57 -10.83 5.15 9.58
N SER A 58 -9.60 5.62 9.42
CA SER A 58 -8.93 6.45 10.43
C SER A 58 -8.34 7.70 9.78
N ARG A 59 -8.50 8.85 10.45
CA ARG A 59 -7.87 10.11 10.04
C ARG A 59 -6.56 10.28 10.78
N LEU A 60 -5.49 10.54 10.05
CA LEU A 60 -4.13 10.73 10.57
C LEU A 60 -3.77 12.21 10.41
N ASP A 61 -4.25 13.03 11.34
CA ASP A 61 -4.17 14.50 11.22
C ASP A 61 -2.73 15.01 11.08
N ALA A 62 -1.77 14.38 11.76
CA ALA A 62 -0.35 14.75 11.72
C ALA A 62 0.26 14.75 10.30
N ILE A 63 -0.28 13.90 9.41
CA ILE A 63 0.18 13.79 8.02
C ILE A 63 -0.94 14.06 7.01
N ARG A 64 -2.12 14.52 7.46
CA ARG A 64 -3.28 14.86 6.63
C ARG A 64 -3.69 13.74 5.65
N VAL A 65 -3.83 12.54 6.20
CA VAL A 65 -4.17 11.32 5.44
C VAL A 65 -5.39 10.62 6.05
N ILE A 66 -6.27 10.14 5.18
CA ILE A 66 -7.33 9.18 5.53
C ILE A 66 -6.80 7.78 5.22
N ARG A 67 -6.81 6.88 6.19
CA ARG A 67 -6.42 5.48 6.02
C ARG A 67 -7.65 4.58 6.07
N GLU A 68 -7.81 3.77 5.04
CA GLU A 68 -8.78 2.69 4.95
C GLU A 68 -8.07 1.35 5.15
N THR A 69 -8.33 0.69 6.29
CA THR A 69 -7.69 -0.57 6.67
C THR A 69 -8.72 -1.70 6.63
N PRO A 70 -8.57 -2.70 5.75
CA PRO A 70 -9.53 -3.80 5.62
C PRO A 70 -9.27 -4.92 6.64
N TYR A 71 -10.35 -5.47 7.18
CA TYR A 71 -10.33 -6.58 8.12
C TYR A 71 -11.30 -7.67 7.68
N GLU A 72 -10.91 -8.92 7.92
CA GLU A 72 -11.74 -10.10 7.79
C GLU A 72 -11.66 -10.89 9.10
N LYS A 73 -12.81 -11.12 9.75
CA LYS A 73 -12.92 -11.87 11.02
C LYS A 73 -11.96 -11.34 12.10
N GLY A 74 -11.81 -10.02 12.17
CA GLY A 74 -10.95 -9.31 13.10
C GLY A 74 -9.47 -9.27 12.72
N ILE A 75 -9.08 -9.90 11.61
CA ILE A 75 -7.69 -9.97 11.15
C ILE A 75 -7.50 -9.04 9.95
N LEU A 76 -6.39 -8.31 9.92
CA LEU A 76 -6.04 -7.43 8.80
C LEU A 76 -5.87 -8.27 7.51
N HIS A 77 -6.72 -8.02 6.50
CA HIS A 77 -6.75 -8.81 5.27
C HIS A 77 -7.24 -7.95 4.10
N GLY A 78 -6.48 -7.94 3.00
CA GLY A 78 -6.77 -7.16 1.81
C GLY A 78 -5.82 -5.98 1.63
N VAL A 79 -6.27 -5.00 0.83
CA VAL A 79 -5.47 -3.83 0.44
C VAL A 79 -5.83 -2.63 1.33
N GLU A 80 -4.90 -2.24 2.19
CA GLU A 80 -4.96 -0.97 2.92
C GLU A 80 -4.59 0.18 1.97
N ARG A 81 -5.33 1.28 2.07
CA ARG A 81 -5.09 2.50 1.31
C ARG A 81 -4.96 3.70 2.22
N GLU A 82 -4.02 4.57 1.91
CA GLU A 82 -3.86 5.89 2.52
C GLU A 82 -4.11 6.93 1.43
N ILE A 83 -4.98 7.89 1.69
CA ILE A 83 -5.37 8.95 0.77
C ILE A 83 -5.04 10.30 1.39
N PHE A 84 -4.30 11.15 0.67
CA PHE A 84 -4.06 12.53 1.08
C PHE A 84 -5.35 13.36 1.06
N GLU A 85 -5.37 14.49 1.78
CA GLU A 85 -6.51 15.43 1.73
C GLU A 85 -6.89 15.90 0.31
N ASN A 86 -5.92 15.96 -0.61
CA ASN A 86 -6.18 16.32 -2.01
C ASN A 86 -6.83 15.19 -2.84
N GLY A 87 -7.12 14.04 -2.23
CA GLY A 87 -7.72 12.88 -2.89
C GLY A 87 -6.71 11.95 -3.57
N ASN A 88 -5.43 12.30 -3.65
CA ASN A 88 -4.41 11.45 -4.24
C ASN A 88 -4.05 10.29 -3.29
N LEU A 89 -3.68 9.15 -3.88
CA LEU A 89 -3.20 8.00 -3.13
C LEU A 89 -1.83 8.31 -2.52
N SER A 90 -1.71 8.15 -1.21
CA SER A 90 -0.48 8.30 -0.43
C SER A 90 0.25 6.98 -0.29
N ALA A 91 -0.48 5.89 -0.04
CA ALA A 91 0.09 4.55 0.01
C ALA A 91 -0.93 3.46 -0.30
N GLU A 92 -0.43 2.33 -0.77
CA GLU A 92 -1.15 1.08 -0.93
C GLU A 92 -0.32 -0.06 -0.31
N ARG A 93 -0.92 -0.83 0.59
CA ARG A 93 -0.26 -1.92 1.33
C ARG A 93 -1.13 -3.16 1.35
N THR A 94 -0.57 -4.28 0.93
CA THR A 94 -1.30 -5.55 0.87
C THR A 94 -1.01 -6.40 2.09
N TYR A 95 -2.08 -6.96 2.68
CA TYR A 95 -2.04 -7.85 3.81
C TYR A 95 -2.82 -9.13 3.54
N SER A 96 -2.32 -10.26 4.04
CA SER A 96 -3.03 -11.52 4.03
C SER A 96 -2.90 -12.16 5.42
N GLN A 97 -4.04 -12.42 6.07
CA GLN A 97 -4.11 -13.04 7.39
C GLN A 97 -3.25 -12.34 8.46
N GLY A 98 -3.17 -11.01 8.40
CA GLY A 98 -2.37 -10.19 9.32
C GLY A 98 -0.93 -9.97 8.88
N TRP A 99 -0.46 -10.59 7.80
CA TRP A 99 0.91 -10.50 7.32
C TRP A 99 0.99 -9.56 6.11
N LYS A 100 1.99 -8.66 6.11
CA LYS A 100 2.38 -7.92 4.91
C LYS A 100 2.83 -8.91 3.84
N THR A 101 2.32 -8.70 2.64
CA THR A 101 2.62 -9.52 1.47
C THR A 101 2.60 -8.67 0.21
N GLY A 102 3.25 -9.15 -0.85
CA GLY A 102 3.26 -8.52 -2.15
C GLY A 102 3.95 -7.15 -2.16
N VAL A 103 3.55 -6.33 -3.12
CA VAL A 103 4.14 -5.01 -3.33
C VAL A 103 3.39 -3.95 -2.52
N HIS A 104 4.14 -3.19 -1.74
CA HIS A 104 3.67 -1.99 -1.06
C HIS A 104 4.21 -0.78 -1.81
N ARG A 105 3.36 0.20 -2.08
CA ARG A 105 3.72 1.40 -2.84
C ARG A 105 3.31 2.64 -2.08
N GLY A 106 4.03 3.72 -2.29
CA GLY A 106 3.60 5.03 -1.84
C GLY A 106 4.05 6.14 -2.75
N TRP A 107 3.39 7.27 -2.58
CA TRP A 107 3.55 8.45 -3.42
C TRP A 107 3.66 9.70 -2.55
N PHE A 108 4.31 10.71 -3.10
CA PHE A 108 4.29 12.07 -2.58
C PHE A 108 2.94 12.73 -2.91
N PRO A 109 2.58 13.85 -2.24
CA PRO A 109 1.34 14.59 -2.55
C PRO A 109 1.21 15.00 -4.02
N SER A 110 2.36 15.24 -4.69
CA SER A 110 2.49 15.52 -6.12
C SER A 110 2.09 14.34 -7.03
N GLY A 111 1.95 13.13 -6.48
CA GLY A 111 1.76 11.89 -7.24
C GLY A 111 3.08 11.25 -7.70
N ALA A 112 4.23 11.86 -7.43
CA ALA A 112 5.53 11.24 -7.66
C ALA A 112 5.71 9.98 -6.80
N ARG A 113 6.39 8.96 -7.31
CA ARG A 113 6.66 7.74 -6.54
C ARG A 113 7.52 8.10 -5.33
N ARG A 114 7.18 7.54 -4.18
CA ARG A 114 7.93 7.70 -2.92
C ARG A 114 8.64 6.43 -2.52
N PHE A 115 7.94 5.30 -2.58
CA PHE A 115 8.54 4.00 -2.28
C PHE A 115 7.86 2.84 -3.02
N HIS A 116 8.61 1.76 -3.17
CA HIS A 116 8.17 0.46 -3.67
C HIS A 116 8.89 -0.61 -2.88
N HIS A 117 8.15 -1.43 -2.13
CA HIS A 117 8.70 -2.40 -1.21
C HIS A 117 8.04 -3.77 -1.44
N GLU A 118 8.84 -4.81 -1.62
CA GLU A 118 8.35 -6.18 -1.71
C GLU A 118 8.39 -6.88 -0.36
N TYR A 119 7.26 -7.48 0.02
CA TYR A 119 7.10 -8.21 1.27
C TYR A 119 6.65 -9.65 1.05
N LYS A 120 7.18 -10.54 1.89
CA LYS A 120 6.69 -11.91 2.07
C LYS A 120 6.68 -12.22 3.56
N TYR A 121 5.52 -12.60 4.09
CA TYR A 121 5.33 -12.93 5.51
C TYR A 121 5.97 -11.91 6.47
N ASN A 122 5.55 -10.63 6.37
CA ASN A 122 6.04 -9.51 7.19
C ASN A 122 7.52 -9.12 7.01
N GLN A 123 8.27 -9.78 6.13
CA GLN A 123 9.69 -9.49 5.89
C GLN A 123 9.88 -8.94 4.49
N TYR A 124 10.89 -8.08 4.31
CA TYR A 124 11.31 -7.70 2.96
C TYR A 124 11.83 -8.93 2.22
N ASP A 125 11.35 -9.16 1.01
CA ASP A 125 11.78 -10.26 0.17
C ASP A 125 11.60 -9.84 -1.29
N GLY A 126 12.71 -9.57 -1.98
CA GLY A 126 12.70 -8.86 -3.26
C GLY A 126 13.34 -7.47 -3.16
N GLU A 127 12.82 -6.51 -3.92
CA GLU A 127 13.41 -5.19 -4.03
C GLU A 127 12.70 -4.15 -3.13
N ALA A 128 13.49 -3.20 -2.64
CA ALA A 128 13.03 -2.03 -1.93
C ALA A 128 13.66 -0.79 -2.56
N TRP A 129 12.81 0.08 -3.08
CA TRP A 129 13.19 1.30 -3.78
C TRP A 129 12.53 2.50 -3.10
N GLU A 130 13.27 3.59 -2.95
CA GLU A 130 12.78 4.87 -2.45
C GLU A 130 13.30 6.01 -3.32
N TRP A 131 12.50 7.06 -3.47
CA TRP A 131 12.80 8.22 -4.30
C TRP A 131 12.66 9.52 -3.52
N TYR A 132 13.41 10.52 -3.94
CA TYR A 132 13.17 11.92 -3.59
C TYR A 132 11.90 12.43 -4.28
N GLU A 133 11.34 13.55 -3.81
CA GLU A 133 10.15 14.15 -4.41
C GLU A 133 10.40 14.67 -5.83
N SER A 134 11.65 15.04 -6.15
CA SER A 134 12.10 15.34 -7.52
C SER A 134 12.00 14.15 -8.48
N GLY A 135 11.81 12.93 -7.97
CA GLY A 135 11.85 11.68 -8.73
C GLY A 135 13.25 11.08 -8.84
N ALA A 136 14.29 11.76 -8.32
CA ALA A 136 15.63 11.19 -8.22
C ALA A 136 15.61 9.97 -7.28
N LEU A 137 16.42 8.97 -7.60
CA LEU A 137 16.51 7.77 -6.77
C LEU A 137 17.22 8.10 -5.46
N TYR A 138 16.60 7.78 -4.33
CA TYR A 138 17.19 8.00 -3.01
C TYR A 138 17.89 6.74 -2.52
N SER A 139 17.18 5.62 -2.52
CA SER A 139 17.72 4.36 -2.00
C SER A 139 17.21 3.15 -2.76
N TYR A 140 18.06 2.14 -2.79
CA TYR A 140 17.77 0.81 -3.29
C TYR A 140 18.36 -0.20 -2.32
N ALA A 141 17.59 -1.23 -2.02
CA ALA A 141 18.07 -2.41 -1.35
C ALA A 141 17.41 -3.65 -1.95
N LYS A 142 18.15 -4.76 -1.94
CA LYS A 142 17.63 -6.07 -2.30
C LYS A 142 17.70 -6.97 -1.09
N TYR A 143 16.62 -7.71 -0.86
CA TYR A 143 16.46 -8.60 0.26
C TYR A 143 16.16 -10.02 -0.22
N LYS A 144 16.59 -10.99 0.59
CA LYS A 144 16.15 -12.37 0.51
C LYS A 144 15.83 -12.82 1.92
N GLU A 145 14.58 -13.24 2.16
CA GLU A 145 14.13 -13.73 3.48
C GLU A 145 14.47 -12.74 4.62
N GLY A 146 14.16 -11.46 4.42
CA GLY A 146 14.42 -10.39 5.38
C GLY A 146 15.88 -9.93 5.49
N LYS A 147 16.84 -10.63 4.87
CA LYS A 147 18.27 -10.28 4.94
C LYS A 147 18.68 -9.43 3.73
N PRO A 148 19.35 -8.28 3.93
CA PRO A 148 19.85 -7.48 2.82
C PRO A 148 20.99 -8.20 2.12
N ILE A 149 20.96 -8.25 0.78
CA ILE A 149 22.04 -8.78 -0.06
C ILE A 149 22.79 -7.68 -0.80
N GLY A 150 22.17 -6.50 -0.95
CA GLY A 150 22.80 -5.31 -1.50
C GLY A 150 22.05 -4.05 -1.10
N ARG A 151 22.77 -2.93 -0.99
CA ARG A 151 22.19 -1.63 -0.66
C ARG A 151 22.97 -0.51 -1.33
N LYS A 152 22.26 0.43 -1.92
CA LYS A 152 22.83 1.65 -2.49
C LYS A 152 21.99 2.86 -2.07
N ILE A 153 22.65 3.95 -1.74
CA ILE A 153 22.02 5.23 -1.42
C ILE A 153 22.70 6.28 -2.28
N TRP A 154 21.89 7.14 -2.85
CA TRP A 154 22.32 8.27 -3.65
C TRP A 154 21.93 9.56 -2.94
N ARG A 155 22.68 10.62 -3.23
CA ARG A 155 22.20 11.99 -3.01
C ARG A 155 21.26 12.36 -4.16
N GLU A 156 20.53 13.45 -4.00
CA GLU A 156 19.55 13.90 -5.00
C GLU A 156 20.19 14.27 -6.36
N ASP A 157 21.45 14.70 -6.37
CA ASP A 157 22.24 14.94 -7.59
C ASP A 157 22.68 13.66 -8.32
N GLY A 158 22.33 12.48 -7.80
CA GLY A 158 22.69 11.18 -8.35
C GLY A 158 24.08 10.68 -7.95
N THR A 159 24.83 11.41 -7.12
CA THR A 159 26.10 10.92 -6.58
C THR A 159 25.86 9.79 -5.58
N ILE A 160 26.64 8.72 -5.68
CA ILE A 160 26.53 7.59 -4.76
C ILE A 160 27.05 8.03 -3.38
N TYR A 161 26.16 8.05 -2.41
CA TYR A 161 26.54 8.24 -1.02
C TYR A 161 27.05 6.94 -0.41
N LEU A 162 26.34 5.83 -0.59
CA LEU A 162 26.68 4.53 0.02
C LEU A 162 26.46 3.42 -0.99
N ASN A 163 27.34 2.42 -0.99
CA ASN A 163 27.19 1.23 -1.82
C ASN A 163 27.77 -0.01 -1.14
N TYR A 164 26.92 -0.95 -0.76
CA TYR A 164 27.30 -2.20 -0.11
C TYR A 164 26.73 -3.42 -0.81
N ILE A 165 27.48 -4.52 -0.74
CA ILE A 165 27.01 -5.88 -0.93
C ILE A 165 27.21 -6.67 0.37
N PHE A 166 26.42 -7.73 0.56
CA PHE A 166 26.45 -8.54 1.78
C PHE A 166 26.70 -10.03 1.53
N PRO A 167 27.84 -10.42 0.92
CA PRO A 167 28.23 -11.83 0.85
C PRO A 167 28.36 -12.42 2.26
N ASP A 168 27.71 -13.57 2.47
CA ASP A 168 27.66 -14.28 3.76
C ASP A 168 27.25 -13.39 4.96
N GLY A 169 26.40 -12.38 4.69
CA GLY A 169 25.88 -11.47 5.70
C GLY A 169 26.87 -10.39 6.17
N LYS A 170 28.09 -10.34 5.62
CA LYS A 170 29.09 -9.32 5.96
C LYS A 170 29.06 -8.18 4.94
N ALA A 171 29.08 -6.94 5.42
CA ALA A 171 29.04 -5.77 4.55
C ALA A 171 30.40 -5.52 3.88
N PHE A 172 30.42 -5.38 2.55
CA PHE A 172 31.57 -4.95 1.78
C PHE A 172 31.18 -3.79 0.86
N GLY A 173 32.00 -2.75 0.83
CA GLY A 173 31.82 -1.63 -0.10
C GLY A 173 32.12 -0.27 0.51
N PHE A 174 31.48 0.76 -0.04
CA PHE A 174 31.75 2.16 0.23
C PHE A 174 30.82 2.69 1.35
N PRO A 175 31.36 3.06 2.53
CA PRO A 175 30.57 3.33 3.73
C PRO A 175 29.89 4.71 3.81
N GLY A 176 29.97 5.55 2.79
CA GLY A 176 29.60 6.96 2.93
C GLY A 176 30.82 7.87 3.02
N ALA A 177 30.83 8.94 2.22
CA ALA A 177 31.73 10.06 2.47
C ALA A 177 31.04 11.08 3.38
N LYS A 178 31.56 11.26 4.59
CA LYS A 178 31.20 12.40 5.45
C LYS A 178 31.93 13.63 4.89
N LEU A 179 31.19 14.70 4.57
CA LEU A 179 31.79 15.96 4.12
C LEU A 179 32.76 16.46 5.19
N CYS A 180 34.04 16.66 4.83
CA CYS A 180 35.08 17.15 5.74
C CYS A 180 34.77 18.55 6.32
N ARG A 181 33.87 19.30 5.67
CA ARG A 181 33.31 20.56 6.17
C ARG A 181 31.81 20.55 5.88
N GLN A 182 30.97 20.57 6.92
CA GLN A 182 29.57 20.94 6.73
C GLN A 182 29.54 22.43 6.36
N VAL A 183 29.20 22.74 5.11
CA VAL A 183 28.82 24.11 4.77
C VAL A 183 27.49 24.33 5.50
N ARG A 184 27.51 25.11 6.58
CA ARG A 184 26.28 25.54 7.24
C ARG A 184 25.51 26.35 6.19
N GLY A 185 24.39 25.81 5.72
CA GLY A 185 23.42 26.60 4.97
C GLY A 185 23.10 27.86 5.79
N GLY A 186 22.96 29.00 5.12
CA GLY A 186 22.54 30.26 5.74
C GLY A 186 21.26 30.07 6.55
N LYS A 187 20.89 31.08 7.36
CA LYS A 187 19.87 31.05 8.43
C LYS A 187 18.45 30.56 8.05
N ASP A 188 18.24 30.07 6.83
CA ASP A 188 16.97 29.67 6.25
C ASP A 188 16.94 28.16 5.88
N GLY A 189 17.99 27.39 6.23
CA GLY A 189 17.96 25.92 6.21
C GLY A 189 17.89 25.24 4.83
N GLY A 190 17.91 25.99 3.73
CA GLY A 190 18.02 25.43 2.39
C GLY A 190 19.45 25.00 2.09
N THR A 191 19.69 23.69 1.95
CA THR A 191 20.92 23.17 1.35
C THR A 191 20.84 23.35 -0.16
N ALA A 192 21.48 24.41 -0.67
CA ALA A 192 21.80 24.50 -2.09
C ALA A 192 23.08 23.70 -2.37
N SER A 193 22.95 22.68 -3.22
CA SER A 193 24.07 21.94 -3.80
C SER A 193 24.67 22.77 -4.95
N LEU A 194 26.00 22.92 -4.97
CA LEU A 194 26.75 23.28 -6.18
C LEU A 194 27.22 22.01 -6.88
#